data_AF-A0A654IL01-F1
#
_entry.id   AF-A0A654IL01-F1
#
_cell.length_a   1.000
_cell.length_b   1.000
_cell.length_c   1.000
_cell.angle_alpha   90.00
_cell.angle_beta   90.00
_cell.angle_gamma   90.00
#
_symmetry.space_group_name_H-M   'P 1'
#
loop_
_entity.id
_entity.type
_entity.pdbx_description
1 polymer ?
#
loop_
_entity_poly.entity_id
_entity_poly.type
_entity_poly.pdbx_seq_one_letter_code
_entity_poly.pdbx_strand_id
1 'polypeptide(L)'
;MYEVERILKLNKDNLPKVLLLENVKALTNKLFIEDFNKWLTALEKLGYKSIWKVVNSTDYGSCQNRERVFCISYLDRQKDFCFLNH
;
A
#
# COMPACT_ATOMS: atom_id res chain seq x y z
N MET A 1 3.71 -9.70 4.73
CA MET A 1 3.53 -9.43 3.28
C MET A 1 3.43 -10.71 2.47
N TYR A 2 4.39 -11.63 2.54
CA TYR A 2 4.43 -12.85 1.71
C TYR A 2 3.16 -13.71 1.66
N GLU A 3 2.43 -13.87 2.78
CA GLU A 3 1.18 -14.66 2.76
C GLU A 3 0.07 -13.99 1.95
N VAL A 4 -0.01 -12.66 1.96
CA VAL A 4 -0.97 -11.91 1.14
C VAL A 4 -0.63 -12.06 -0.35
N GLU A 5 0.66 -12.02 -0.72
CA GLU A 5 1.09 -12.29 -2.10
C GLU A 5 0.71 -13.70 -2.53
N ARG A 6 0.88 -14.69 -1.65
CA ARG A 6 0.48 -16.08 -1.93
C ARG A 6 -1.03 -16.19 -2.18
N ILE A 7 -1.86 -15.59 -1.32
CA ILE A 7 -3.32 -15.60 -1.48
C ILE A 7 -3.74 -14.94 -2.80
N LEU A 8 -3.13 -13.80 -3.16
CA LEU A 8 -3.42 -13.09 -4.42
C LEU A 8 -2.99 -13.93 -5.64
N LYS A 9 -1.86 -14.63 -5.56
CA LYS A 9 -1.41 -15.53 -6.63
C LYS A 9 -2.28 -16.78 -6.78
N LEU A 10 -2.89 -17.27 -5.71
CA LEU A 10 -3.80 -18.41 -5.72
C LEU A 10 -5.20 -18.03 -6.23
N ASN A 11 -5.65 -16.80 -5.96
CA ASN A 11 -6.97 -16.30 -6.35
C ASN A 11 -6.92 -15.33 -7.54
N LYS A 12 -6.15 -15.66 -8.59
CA LYS A 12 -6.01 -14.80 -9.78
C LYS A 12 -7.32 -14.51 -10.50
N ASP A 13 -8.29 -15.43 -10.42
CA ASP A 13 -9.60 -15.27 -11.06
C ASP A 13 -10.56 -14.38 -10.26
N ASN A 14 -10.24 -14.11 -8.98
CA ASN A 14 -11.05 -13.28 -8.08
C ASN A 14 -10.16 -12.33 -7.27
N LEU A 15 -9.46 -11.45 -7.98
CA LEU A 15 -8.60 -10.43 -7.37
C LEU A 15 -9.45 -9.31 -6.75
N PRO A 16 -9.16 -8.89 -5.49
CA PRO A 16 -9.85 -7.76 -4.87
C PRO A 16 -9.65 -6.46 -5.66
N LYS A 17 -10.66 -5.58 -5.66
CA LYS A 17 -10.60 -4.32 -6.41
C LYS A 17 -9.61 -3.32 -5.81
N VAL A 18 -9.51 -3.31 -4.48
CA VAL A 18 -8.67 -2.38 -3.72
C VAL A 18 -8.04 -3.14 -2.56
N LEU A 19 -6.77 -2.85 -2.30
CA LEU A 19 -5.98 -3.33 -1.17
C LEU A 19 -5.49 -2.12 -0.38
N LEU A 20 -5.58 -2.19 0.94
CA LEU A 20 -5.03 -1.21 1.86
C LEU A 20 -4.01 -1.91 2.75
N LEU A 21 -2.77 -1.43 2.71
CA LEU A 21 -1.70 -1.85 3.60
C LEU A 21 -1.38 -0.70 4.55
N GLU A 22 -1.52 -0.95 5.85
CA GLU A 22 -1.06 -0.07 6.92
C GLU A 22 0.17 -0.69 7.55
N ASN A 23 1.22 0.11 7.77
CA ASN A 23 2.41 -0.34 8.47
C ASN A 23 3.09 0.80 9.24
N VAL A 24 4.00 0.45 10.15
CA VAL A 24 4.82 1.41 10.90
C VAL A 24 5.79 2.16 9.98
N LYS A 25 6.11 3.41 10.32
CA LYS A 25 7.11 4.22 9.59
C LYS A 25 8.48 3.55 9.46
N ALA A 26 8.82 2.61 10.34
CA ALA A 26 10.06 1.84 10.20
C ALA A 26 10.17 1.09 8.85
N LEU A 27 9.05 0.85 8.16
CA LEU A 27 9.03 0.27 6.82
C LEU A 27 9.70 1.16 5.75
N THR A 28 9.74 2.49 5.93
CA THR A 28 10.43 3.41 5.00
C THR A 28 11.92 3.56 5.30
N ASN A 29 12.46 2.82 6.27
CA ASN A 29 13.89 2.83 6.53
C ASN A 29 14.65 2.13 5.38
N LYS A 30 15.88 2.55 5.08
CA LYS A 30 16.68 2.07 3.93
C LYS A 30 16.80 0.54 3.87
N LEU A 31 16.70 -0.13 5.00
CA LEU A 31 16.76 -1.59 5.12
C LEU A 31 15.49 -2.31 4.62
N PHE A 32 14.32 -1.68 4.70
CA PHE A 32 13.03 -2.31 4.38
C PHE A 32 12.37 -1.76 3.12
N ILE A 33 12.87 -0.63 2.60
CA ILE A 33 12.33 -0.01 1.39
C ILE A 33 12.54 -0.89 0.14
N GLU A 34 13.61 -1.67 0.08
CA GLU A 34 13.83 -2.61 -1.02
C GLU A 34 12.77 -3.70 -1.06
N ASP A 35 12.43 -4.28 0.09
CA ASP A 35 11.38 -5.30 0.18
C ASP A 35 9.99 -4.71 -0.06
N PHE A 36 9.76 -3.47 0.39
CA PHE A 36 8.55 -2.74 0.05
C PHE A 36 8.44 -2.47 -1.45
N ASN A 37 9.52 -2.08 -2.12
CA ASN A 37 9.55 -1.91 -3.58
C ASN A 37 9.31 -3.24 -4.30
N LYS A 38 9.91 -4.35 -3.85
CA LYS A 38 9.63 -5.69 -4.40
C LYS A 38 8.15 -6.05 -4.28
N TRP A 39 7.54 -5.74 -3.15
CA TRP A 39 6.11 -5.92 -2.92
C TRP A 39 5.26 -5.10 -3.91
N LEU A 40 5.59 -3.81 -4.12
CA LEU A 40 4.92 -2.94 -5.08
C LEU A 40 5.04 -3.50 -6.51
N THR A 41 6.23 -3.94 -6.91
CA THR A 41 6.46 -4.57 -8.23
C THR A 41 5.69 -5.88 -8.39
N ALA A 42 5.55 -6.68 -7.32
CA ALA A 42 4.76 -7.90 -7.36
C ALA A 42 3.25 -7.60 -7.58
N LEU A 43 2.73 -6.54 -6.94
CA LEU A 43 1.37 -6.07 -7.15
C LEU A 43 1.16 -5.49 -8.55
N GLU A 44 2.14 -4.75 -9.08
CA GLU A 44 2.11 -4.22 -10.45
C GLU A 44 2.03 -5.35 -11.48
N LYS A 45 2.79 -6.43 -11.29
CA LYS A 45 2.71 -7.65 -12.12
C LYS A 45 1.36 -8.35 -12.06
N LEU A 46 0.59 -8.16 -11.00
CA LEU A 46 -0.78 -8.67 -10.85
C LEU A 46 -1.83 -7.71 -11.44
N GLY A 47 -1.42 -6.55 -11.98
CA GLY A 47 -2.30 -5.54 -12.58
C GLY A 47 -2.82 -4.49 -11.60
N TYR A 48 -2.21 -4.36 -10.42
CA TYR A 48 -2.55 -3.32 -9.46
C TYR A 48 -1.66 -2.09 -9.63
N LYS A 49 -2.27 -0.91 -9.61
CA LYS A 49 -1.57 0.36 -9.42
C LYS A 49 -1.51 0.67 -7.94
N SER A 50 -0.30 0.90 -7.42
CA SER A 50 -0.07 1.13 -6.00
C SER A 50 0.39 2.56 -5.74
N ILE A 51 -0.22 3.23 -4.77
CA ILE A 51 0.16 4.57 -4.31
C ILE A 51 0.34 4.51 -2.80
N TRP A 52 1.41 5.10 -2.28
CA TRP A 52 1.68 5.09 -0.85
C TRP A 52 2.07 6.47 -0.34
N LYS A 53 1.74 6.74 0.93
CA LYS A 53 2.08 7.99 1.61
C LYS A 53 2.35 7.71 3.09
N VAL A 54 3.28 8.45 3.67
CA VAL A 54 3.49 8.51 5.11
C VAL A 54 2.53 9.56 5.67
N VAL A 55 1.66 9.15 6.59
CA VAL A 55 0.65 10.00 7.21
C VAL A 55 0.98 10.14 8.69
N ASN A 56 1.06 11.37 9.19
CA ASN A 56 1.18 11.63 10.61
C ASN A 56 -0.20 11.91 11.22
N SER A 57 -0.52 11.25 12.32
CA SER A 57 -1.79 11.43 13.02
C SER A 57 -1.96 12.85 13.58
N THR A 58 -0.88 13.59 13.80
CA THR A 58 -0.91 15.00 14.24
C THR A 58 -1.54 15.91 13.21
N ASP A 59 -1.35 15.62 11.92
CA ASP A 59 -1.87 16.43 10.81
C ASP A 59 -3.40 16.29 10.66
N TYR A 60 -3.98 15.31 11.37
CA TYR A 60 -5.41 15.00 11.38
C TYR A 60 -6.06 15.25 12.76
N GLY A 61 -5.42 16.08 13.59
CA GLY A 61 -6.00 16.55 14.86
C GLY A 61 -5.81 15.62 16.06
N SER A 62 -4.98 14.58 15.95
CA SER A 62 -4.62 13.74 17.11
C SER A 62 -3.47 14.33 17.90
N CYS A 63 -3.55 14.35 19.24
CA CYS A 63 -2.45 14.75 20.11
C CYS A 63 -1.32 13.70 20.20
N GLN A 64 -1.44 12.59 19.46
CA GLN A 64 -0.46 11.51 19.45
C GLN A 64 0.41 11.56 18.18
N ASN A 65 1.74 11.69 18.36
CA ASN A 65 2.68 11.56 17.26
C ASN A 65 2.80 10.10 16.82
N ARG A 66 2.02 9.73 15.81
CA ARG A 66 1.96 8.37 15.25
C ARG A 66 2.02 8.46 13.74
N GLU A 67 3.20 8.21 13.21
CA GLU A 67 3.45 8.12 11.77
C GLU A 67 3.21 6.70 11.27
N ARG A 68 2.43 6.57 10.21
CA ARG A 68 2.11 5.30 9.55
C ARG A 68 2.25 5.42 8.04
N VAL A 69 2.70 4.33 7.44
CA VAL A 69 2.76 4.18 5.99
C VAL A 69 1.43 3.56 5.56
N PHE A 70 0.73 4.25 4.67
CA PHE A 70 -0.44 3.71 4.00
C PHE A 70 -0.10 3.46 2.55
N CYS A 71 -0.36 2.26 2.07
CA CYS A 71 -0.25 1.89 0.66
C CYS A 71 -1.61 1.41 0.17
N ILE A 72 -2.16 2.11 -0.82
CA ILE A 72 -3.41 1.80 -1.48
C ILE A 72 -3.08 1.23 -2.85
N SER A 73 -3.49 0.00 -3.10
CA SER A 73 -3.31 -0.65 -4.39
C SER A 73 -4.67 -0.96 -5.01
N TYR A 74 -4.94 -0.44 -6.19
CA TYR A 74 -6.20 -0.64 -6.90
C TYR A 74 -5.96 -1.41 -8.20
N LEU A 75 -6.82 -2.39 -8.48
CA LEU A 75 -6.74 -3.18 -9.69
C LEU A 75 -7.14 -2.30 -10.88
N ASP A 76 -6.31 -2.24 -11.93
CA ASP A 76 -6.45 -1.37 -13.10
C ASP A 76 -7.59 -1.82 -14.05
N ARG A 77 -8.77 -2.06 -13.48
CA ARG A 77 -10.02 -2.31 -14.18
C ARG A 77 -11.06 -1.22 -13.94
N GLN A 78 -10.82 -0.24 -13.06
CA GLN A 78 -11.68 0.93 -12.89
C GLN A 78 -11.05 2.05 -12.05
N LYS A 79 -10.90 3.22 -12.69
CA LYS A 79 -10.69 4.58 -12.16
C LYS A 79 -9.32 4.93 -11.56
N ASP A 80 -8.74 6.01 -12.07
CA ASP A 80 -7.59 6.71 -11.49
C ASP A 80 -7.92 7.19 -10.07
N PHE A 81 -7.14 6.75 -9.09
CA PHE A 81 -7.25 7.20 -7.70
C PHE A 81 -6.22 8.31 -7.47
N CYS A 82 -6.67 9.53 -7.16
CA CYS A 82 -5.81 10.62 -6.72
C CYS A 82 -6.01 10.88 -5.22
N PHE A 83 -4.91 11.04 -4.48
CA PHE A 83 -4.98 11.65 -3.16
C PHE A 83 -5.42 13.11 -3.32
N LEU A 84 -6.54 13.48 -2.68
CA LEU A 84 -6.94 14.87 -2.57
C LEU A 84 -5.86 15.62 -1.79
N ASN A 85 -5.23 16.59 -2.43
CA ASN A 85 -4.40 17.58 -1.75
C ASN A 85 -5.36 18.50 -0.99
N HIS A 86 -5.27 18.48 0.34
CA HIS A 86 -5.86 19.49 1.20
C HIS A 86 -4.76 20.35 1.78
#